data_AF-A0A6P0RZM1-F1
#
_entry.id   AF-A0A6P0RZM1-F1
#
_cell.length_a   1.000
_cell.length_b   1.000
_cell.length_c   1.000
_cell.angle_alpha   90.00
_cell.angle_beta   90.00
_cell.angle_gamma   90.00
#
_symmetry.space_group_name_H-M   'P 1'
#
loop_
_entity.id
_entity.type
_entity.pdbx_description
1 polymer ?
#
loop_
_entity_poly.entity_id
_entity_poly.type
_entity_poly.pdbx_seq_one_letter_code
_entity_poly.pdbx_strand_id
1 'polypeptide(L)'
;MTKSITKDYKISTLAFLVTGFPPDVSGVCHFNWERAQWFAKQGMYRVVVFAPDWQQHHLDSSIAVPDLDKLIIERYPSKPWAPSPVTHVPKFFASNYINKKALHN
;
A
#
# COMPACT_ATOMS: atom_id res chain seq x y z
N MET A 1 -31.91 31.16 7.83
CA MET A 1 -31.93 29.69 8.03
C MET A 1 -31.52 29.01 6.73
N THR A 2 -30.24 28.72 6.57
CA THR A 2 -29.69 28.02 5.40
C THR A 2 -29.86 26.52 5.63
N LYS A 3 -30.77 25.88 4.89
CA LYS A 3 -30.90 24.41 4.90
C LYS A 3 -29.61 23.82 4.31
N SER A 4 -28.83 23.13 5.13
CA SER A 4 -27.76 22.25 4.67
C SER A 4 -28.39 21.13 3.85
N ILE A 5 -28.14 21.11 2.54
CA ILE A 5 -28.55 20.02 1.66
C ILE A 5 -27.49 18.93 1.80
N THR A 6 -27.70 18.01 2.74
CA THR A 6 -26.93 16.77 2.78
C THR A 6 -27.37 15.90 1.62
N LYS A 7 -26.60 15.91 0.54
CA LYS A 7 -26.78 14.98 -0.59
C LYS A 7 -26.38 13.59 -0.10
N ASP A 8 -27.36 12.68 0.01
CA ASP A 8 -27.10 11.28 0.34
C ASP A 8 -26.30 10.63 -0.80
N TYR A 9 -24.98 10.59 -0.65
CA TYR A 9 -24.12 9.87 -1.59
C TYR A 9 -24.26 8.37 -1.32
N LYS A 10 -24.71 7.61 -2.33
CA LYS A 10 -24.70 6.15 -2.28
C LYS A 10 -23.25 5.68 -2.12
N ILE A 11 -22.95 5.04 -0.99
CA ILE A 11 -21.63 4.44 -0.74
C ILE A 11 -21.39 3.36 -1.80
N SER A 12 -20.31 3.51 -2.57
CA SER A 12 -19.91 2.55 -3.61
C SER A 12 -18.76 1.68 -3.12
N THR A 13 -18.66 0.44 -3.62
CA THR A 13 -17.51 -0.42 -3.30
C THR A 13 -16.45 -0.31 -4.38
N LEU A 14 -15.20 -0.05 -3.97
CA LEU A 14 -14.03 -0.02 -4.84
C LEU A 14 -13.12 -1.19 -4.50
N ALA A 15 -12.93 -2.10 -5.46
CA ALA A 15 -12.09 -3.27 -5.31
C ALA A 15 -10.76 -3.07 -6.05
N PHE A 16 -9.63 -3.23 -5.36
CA PHE A 16 -8.30 -3.22 -5.93
C PHE A 16 -7.72 -4.63 -5.92
N LEU A 17 -7.26 -5.12 -7.07
CA LEU A 17 -6.39 -6.28 -7.14
C LEU A 17 -4.96 -5.79 -7.36
N VAL A 18 -4.05 -6.10 -6.43
CA VAL A 18 -2.66 -5.64 -6.48
C VAL A 18 -1.68 -6.79 -6.45
N THR A 19 -0.50 -6.57 -7.04
CA THR A 19 0.61 -7.53 -7.05
C THR A 19 1.65 -7.26 -5.97
N GLY A 20 1.56 -6.11 -5.30
CA GLY A 20 2.42 -5.72 -4.19
C GLY A 20 1.68 -4.86 -3.18
N PHE A 21 1.79 -5.22 -1.92
CA PHE A 21 1.23 -4.50 -0.78
C PHE A 21 2.18 -4.56 0.42
N PRO A 22 2.00 -3.75 1.49
CA PRO A 22 2.70 -3.99 2.74
C PRO A 22 2.49 -5.44 3.23
N PRO A 23 3.49 -6.06 3.89
CA PRO A 23 4.67 -5.41 4.49
C PRO A 23 5.89 -5.21 3.58
N ASP A 24 5.84 -5.54 2.29
CA ASP A 24 6.95 -5.19 1.38
C ASP A 24 7.13 -3.67 1.29
N VAL A 25 8.38 -3.22 1.21
CA VAL A 25 8.78 -1.79 1.28
C VAL A 25 9.07 -1.19 -0.09
N SER A 26 8.73 -1.89 -1.17
CA SER A 26 8.84 -1.33 -2.53
C SER A 26 7.91 -0.12 -2.72
N GLY A 27 8.30 0.77 -3.64
CA GLY A 27 7.48 1.95 -3.96
C GLY A 27 6.06 1.60 -4.42
N VAL A 28 5.88 0.45 -5.09
CA VAL A 28 4.56 -0.05 -5.51
C VAL A 28 3.69 -0.38 -4.30
N CYS A 29 4.26 -1.01 -3.28
CA CYS A 29 3.56 -1.37 -2.05
C CYS A 29 3.12 -0.14 -1.26
N HIS A 30 4.02 0.84 -1.06
CA HIS A 30 3.68 2.11 -0.42
C HIS A 30 2.60 2.89 -1.19
N PHE A 31 2.73 2.99 -2.51
CA PHE A 31 1.74 3.67 -3.34
C PHE A 31 0.36 2.99 -3.25
N ASN A 32 0.29 1.66 -3.33
CA ASN A 32 -0.96 0.93 -3.21
C ASN A 32 -1.60 1.13 -1.83
N TRP A 33 -0.79 1.17 -0.77
CA TRP A 33 -1.23 1.44 0.58
C TRP A 33 -1.82 2.84 0.73
N GLU A 34 -1.08 3.87 0.32
CA GLU A 34 -1.52 5.26 0.39
C GLU A 34 -2.80 5.48 -0.42
N ARG A 35 -2.87 4.92 -1.63
CA ARG A 35 -4.05 5.00 -2.49
C ARG A 35 -5.28 4.39 -1.83
N ALA A 36 -5.17 3.20 -1.24
CA ALA A 36 -6.28 2.54 -0.58
C ALA A 36 -6.81 3.36 0.62
N GLN A 37 -5.89 3.88 1.44
CA GLN A 37 -6.24 4.76 2.56
C GLN A 37 -6.90 6.05 2.09
N TRP A 38 -6.37 6.69 1.04
CA TRP A 38 -6.91 7.94 0.51
C TRP A 38 -8.37 7.75 0.09
N PHE A 39 -8.69 6.68 -0.63
CA PHE A 39 -10.07 6.38 -1.05
C PHE A 39 -10.99 6.08 0.14
N ALA A 40 -10.52 5.33 1.12
CA ALA A 40 -11.30 5.02 2.32
C ALA A 40 -11.64 6.27 3.13
N LYS A 41 -10.73 7.25 3.18
CA LYS A 41 -10.93 8.55 3.85
C LYS A 41 -11.93 9.49 3.16
N GLN A 42 -12.29 9.25 1.89
CA GLN A 42 -13.25 10.10 1.18
C GLN A 42 -14.68 9.93 1.72
N GLY A 43 -14.96 8.89 2.51
CA GLY A 43 -16.29 8.62 3.06
C GLY A 43 -17.33 8.13 2.04
N MET A 44 -17.07 8.29 0.75
CA MET A 44 -17.91 7.87 -0.38
C MET A 44 -17.72 6.40 -0.79
N TYR A 45 -16.62 5.78 -0.36
CA TYR A 45 -16.24 4.44 -0.79
C TYR A 45 -16.08 3.47 0.38
N ARG A 46 -16.52 2.23 0.18
CA ARG A 46 -16.00 1.05 0.88
C ARG A 46 -14.88 0.48 0.00
N VAL A 47 -13.66 0.45 0.50
CA VAL A 47 -12.48 0.00 -0.24
C VAL A 47 -12.14 -1.43 0.16
N VAL A 48 -11.95 -2.30 -0.82
CA VAL A 48 -11.48 -3.69 -0.62
C VAL A 48 -10.20 -3.86 -1.42
N VAL A 49 -9.11 -4.29 -0.78
CA VAL A 49 -7.83 -4.57 -1.42
C VAL A 49 -7.55 -6.06 -1.36
N PHE A 50 -7.47 -6.70 -2.52
CA PHE A 50 -6.95 -8.05 -2.68
C PHE A 50 -5.44 -7.97 -2.88
N ALA A 51 -4.70 -8.28 -1.82
CA ALA A 51 -3.25 -8.26 -1.77
C ALA A 51 -2.66 -9.68 -1.77
N PRO A 52 -1.45 -9.89 -2.30
CA PRO A 52 -0.83 -11.21 -2.28
C PRO A 52 -0.49 -11.65 -0.85
N ASP A 53 -0.62 -12.95 -0.57
CA ASP A 53 -0.32 -13.58 0.72
C ASP A 53 1.17 -13.87 0.96
N TRP A 54 1.99 -14.02 -0.10
CA TRP A 54 3.41 -14.36 0.02
C TRP A 54 4.24 -13.34 0.81
N GLN A 55 3.71 -12.14 1.02
CA GLN A 55 4.36 -11.07 1.78
C GLN A 55 4.17 -11.24 3.31
N GLN A 56 3.33 -12.17 3.76
CA GLN A 56 3.15 -12.46 5.18
C GLN A 56 4.11 -13.55 5.65
N HIS A 57 5.26 -13.14 6.20
CA HIS A 57 6.01 -14.04 7.09
C HIS A 57 5.69 -13.80 8.57
N HIS A 58 5.30 -12.58 8.99
CA HIS A 58 5.05 -12.26 10.42
C HIS A 58 4.10 -11.08 10.66
N LEU A 59 3.05 -10.92 9.84
CA LEU A 59 2.07 -9.89 10.15
C LEU A 59 0.95 -10.50 10.99
N ASP A 60 1.06 -10.33 12.31
CA ASP A 60 -0.10 -10.42 13.19
C ASP A 60 -1.24 -9.64 12.54
N SER A 61 -2.39 -10.28 12.46
CA SER A 61 -3.59 -9.91 11.71
C SER A 61 -4.26 -8.61 12.16
N SER A 62 -3.53 -7.68 12.77
CA SER A 62 -4.01 -6.38 13.20
C SER A 62 -3.00 -5.26 12.94
N ILE A 63 -2.73 -4.93 11.67
CA ILE A 63 -2.60 -3.50 11.37
C ILE A 63 -4.02 -2.93 11.42
N ALA A 64 -4.55 -2.81 12.63
CA ALA A 64 -5.75 -2.03 12.88
C ALA A 64 -5.32 -0.58 12.74
N VAL A 65 -5.46 -0.03 11.54
CA VAL A 65 -5.29 1.41 11.36
C VAL A 65 -6.52 2.07 11.97
N PRO A 66 -6.38 2.88 13.03
CA PRO A 66 -7.50 3.65 13.56
C PRO A 66 -8.06 4.54 12.43
N ASP A 67 -9.37 4.74 12.37
CA ASP A 67 -10.09 5.58 11.40
C ASP A 67 -10.27 5.05 9.96
N LEU A 68 -10.08 3.75 9.70
CA LEU A 68 -10.31 3.16 8.37
C LEU A 68 -11.35 2.04 8.34
N ASP A 69 -12.48 2.19 9.04
CA ASP A 69 -13.58 1.21 9.08
C ASP A 69 -14.12 0.80 7.70
N LYS A 70 -13.86 1.62 6.67
CA LYS A 70 -14.26 1.39 5.28
C LYS A 70 -13.18 0.73 4.42
N LEU A 71 -12.00 0.41 4.97
CA LEU A 71 -10.91 -0.28 4.27
C LEU A 71 -10.82 -1.74 4.72
N ILE A 72 -10.97 -2.66 3.78
CA ILE A 72 -10.84 -4.10 3.99
C ILE A 72 -9.65 -4.59 3.17
N ILE A 73 -8.80 -5.41 3.79
CA ILE A 73 -7.64 -6.00 3.13
C ILE A 73 -7.85 -7.51 3.15
N GLU A 74 -8.04 -8.08 1.97
CA GLU A 74 -8.14 -9.52 1.74
C GLU A 74 -6.83 -10.02 1.15
N ARG A 75 -6.43 -11.23 1.53
CA ARG A 75 -5.24 -11.89 0.98
C ARG A 75 -5.64 -13.00 0.03
N TYR A 76 -4.97 -13.08 -1.12
CA TYR A 76 -5.19 -14.16 -2.09
C TYR A 76 -3.94 -15.03 -2.25
N PRO A 77 -4.11 -16.35 -2.49
CA PRO A 77 -3.00 -17.26 -2.76
C PRO A 77 -2.18 -16.80 -3.95
N SER A 78 -0.90 -16.57 -3.72
CA SER A 78 -0.01 -15.96 -4.69
C SER A 78 1.40 -16.53 -4.57
N LYS A 79 2.07 -16.69 -5.71
CA LYS A 79 3.49 -17.10 -5.70
C LYS A 79 4.35 -15.90 -5.34
N PRO A 80 5.39 -16.07 -4.49
CA PRO A 80 6.39 -15.03 -4.31
C PRO A 80 6.91 -14.58 -5.66
N TRP A 81 6.78 -13.30 -5.96
CA TRP A 81 7.51 -12.70 -7.07
C TRP A 81 8.92 -12.44 -6.55
N ALA A 82 9.70 -13.51 -6.39
CA ALA A 82 11.11 -13.37 -6.11
C ALA A 82 11.65 -12.44 -7.20
N PRO A 83 12.29 -11.31 -6.85
CA PRO A 83 13.06 -10.62 -7.86
C PRO A 83 14.11 -11.65 -8.29
N SER A 84 14.00 -12.10 -9.55
CA SER A 84 15.00 -12.96 -10.22
C SER A 84 16.37 -12.58 -9.68
N PRO A 85 17.16 -13.53 -9.14
CA PRO A 85 18.22 -13.28 -8.16
C PRO A 85 18.88 -11.95 -8.47
N VAL A 86 18.52 -10.93 -7.69
CA VAL A 86 18.97 -9.56 -7.96
C VAL A 86 20.47 -9.65 -7.89
N THR A 87 21.14 -9.58 -9.03
CA THR A 87 22.58 -9.50 -9.09
C THR A 87 22.91 -8.20 -8.39
N HIS A 88 23.26 -8.29 -7.10
CA HIS A 88 23.62 -7.16 -6.26
C HIS A 88 24.95 -6.64 -6.77
N VAL A 89 24.93 -5.91 -7.87
CA VAL A 89 26.08 -5.17 -8.35
C VAL A 89 25.73 -3.71 -8.24
N PRO A 90 26.03 -3.05 -7.11
CA PRO A 90 26.16 -1.61 -7.12
C PRO A 90 27.17 -1.30 -8.22
N LYS A 91 26.73 -0.72 -9.33
CA LYS A 91 27.67 -0.07 -10.24
C LYS A 91 28.44 0.91 -9.37
N PHE A 92 29.77 0.89 -9.41
CA PHE A 92 30.63 1.75 -8.57
C PHE A 92 30.14 3.20 -8.50
N PHE A 93 29.51 3.69 -9.57
CA PHE A 93 28.81 4.98 -9.61
C PHE A 93 27.75 5.19 -8.51
N ALA A 94 26.85 4.22 -8.28
CA ALA A 94 25.80 4.31 -7.27
C ALA A 94 26.37 4.33 -5.84
N SER A 95 27.36 3.47 -5.57
CA SER A 95 28.08 3.47 -4.29
C SER A 95 28.82 4.79 -4.06
N ASN A 96 29.52 5.31 -5.08
CA ASN A 96 30.21 6.60 -5.02
C ASN A 96 29.24 7.76 -4.80
N TYR A 97 28.06 7.74 -5.42
CA TYR A 97 27.04 8.78 -5.25
C TYR A 97 26.48 8.78 -3.81
N ILE A 98 26.18 7.60 -3.25
CA ILE A 98 25.71 7.46 -1.86
C ILE A 98 26.78 7.96 -0.88
N ASN A 99 28.04 7.55 -1.04
CA ASN A 99 29.13 7.99 -0.18
C ASN A 99 29.32 9.51 -0.21
N LYS A 100 29.24 10.13 -1.40
CA LYS A 100 29.30 11.60 -1.53
C LYS A 100 28.16 12.30 -0.79
N LYS A 101 26.95 11.73 -0.79
CA LYS A 101 25.80 12.30 -0.09
C LYS A 101 25.86 12.09 1.42
N ALA A 102 26.32 10.92 1.87
CA ALA A 102 26.40 10.57 3.29
C ALA A 102 27.51 11.34 4.04
N LEU A 103 28.58 11.75 3.35
CA LEU A 103 29.68 12.53 3.92
C LEU A 103 29.46 14.05 3.93
N HIS A 104 28.31 14.53 3.42
CA HIS A 104 27.98 15.96 3.30
C HIS A 104 26.85 16.41 4.27
N ASN A 105 26.51 15.58 5.26
CA ASN A 105 25.67 15.95 6.40
C ASN A 105 26.49 15.95 7.69
#